data_AF-A0A4D4MIL2-F1
#
_entry.id   AF-A0A4D4MIL2-F1
#
_cell.length_a   1.000
_cell.length_b   1.000
_cell.length_c   1.000
_cell.angle_alpha   90.00
_cell.angle_beta   90.00
_cell.angle_gamma   90.00
#
_symmetry.space_group_name_H-M   'P 1'
#
loop_
_entity.id
_entity.type
_entity.pdbx_description
1 polymer ?
#
loop_
_entity_poly.entity_id
_entity_poly.type
_entity_poly.pdbx_seq_one_letter_code
_entity_poly.pdbx_strand_id
1 'polypeptide(L)' 'MSEIRTLRNYIDGEFVDAKDGRTLPVVDPTTGEVYASSPLSGRQTWTRRWQPRRRPFLCGATPPRAPGRGCS' A
#
# COMPACT_ATOMS: atom_id res chain seq x y z
N MET A 1 -1.71 18.04 -24.85
CA MET A 1 -1.72 16.65 -24.35
C MET A 1 -1.29 16.69 -22.91
N SER A 2 -2.16 16.30 -21.98
CA SER A 2 -1.80 16.20 -20.56
C SER A 2 -0.68 15.16 -20.42
N GLU A 3 0.40 15.54 -19.74
CA GLU A 3 1.47 14.62 -19.41
C GLU A 3 0.94 13.57 -18.42
N ILE A 4 1.00 12.29 -18.79
CA ILE A 4 0.55 11.18 -17.93
C ILE A 4 1.55 11.07 -16.77
N ARG A 5 1.07 11.31 -15.56
CA ARG A 5 1.90 11.26 -14.34
C ARG A 5 2.27 9.82 -14.01
N THR A 6 3.53 9.58 -13.65
CA THR A 6 3.99 8.29 -13.13
C THR A 6 3.99 8.33 -11.61
N LEU A 7 3.19 7.47 -10.98
CA LEU A 7 3.09 7.32 -9.53
C LEU A 7 4.15 6.34 -9.00
N ARG A 8 4.33 6.31 -7.68
CA ARG A 8 5.20 5.35 -6.98
C ARG A 8 4.46 4.78 -5.79
N ASN A 9 4.80 3.55 -5.40
CA ASN A 9 4.23 2.95 -4.19
C ASN A 9 4.78 3.67 -2.96
N TYR A 10 4.00 3.78 -1.89
CA TYR A 10 4.45 4.33 -0.62
C TYR A 10 4.42 3.23 0.46
N ILE A 11 5.58 2.80 0.94
CA ILE A 11 5.73 1.65 1.84
C ILE A 11 6.69 2.04 2.96
N ASP A 12 6.31 1.84 4.23
CA ASP A 12 7.10 2.17 5.43
C ASP A 12 7.79 3.56 5.38
N GLY A 13 7.05 4.57 4.92
CA GLY A 13 7.54 5.96 4.92
C GLY A 13 8.34 6.38 3.68
N GLU A 14 8.52 5.49 2.69
CA GLU A 14 9.32 5.79 1.49
C GLU A 14 8.55 5.52 0.20
N PHE A 15 8.88 6.28 -0.85
CA PHE A 15 8.39 6.05 -2.21
C PHE A 15 9.27 5.02 -2.95
N VAL A 16 8.66 3.98 -3.50
CA VAL A 16 9.32 2.82 -4.09
C VAL A 16 8.71 2.49 -5.45
N ASP A 17 9.56 2.19 -6.43
CA ASP A 17 9.15 1.73 -7.76
C ASP A 17 8.72 0.24 -7.75
N ALA A 18 8.01 -0.20 -8.79
CA ALA A 18 7.74 -1.62 -8.99
C ALA A 18 9.04 -2.37 -9.29
N LYS A 19 9.29 -3.46 -8.55
CA LYS A 19 10.48 -4.30 -8.78
C LYS A 19 10.50 -5.00 -10.13
N ASP A 20 9.33 -5.32 -10.65
CA ASP A 20 9.13 -5.99 -11.93
C ASP A 20 8.89 -5.00 -13.07
N GLY A 21 8.95 -3.69 -12.81
CA GLY A 21 8.77 -2.62 -13.81
C GLY A 21 7.38 -2.55 -14.42
N ARG A 22 6.44 -3.39 -13.96
CA ARG A 22 5.07 -3.43 -14.48
C ARG A 22 4.30 -2.24 -13.95
N THR A 23 3.49 -1.64 -14.82
CA THR A 23 2.62 -0.52 -14.49
C THR A 23 1.19 -0.78 -14.96
N LEU A 24 0.27 0.00 -14.41
CA LEU A 24 -1.16 -0.06 -14.63
C LEU A 24 -1.66 1.35 -14.99
N PRO A 25 -2.58 1.50 -15.94
CA PRO A 25 -3.22 2.78 -16.17
C PRO A 25 -4.18 3.12 -15.01
N VAL A 26 -4.16 4.38 -14.59
CA VAL A 26 -5.14 4.95 -13.68
C VAL A 26 -6.13 5.76 -14.51
N VAL A 27 -7.38 5.31 -14.50
CA VAL A 27 -8.45 5.82 -15.33
C VAL A 27 -9.36 6.73 -14.50
N ASP A 28 -9.76 7.86 -15.06
CA ASP A 28 -10.79 8.72 -14.49
C ASP A 28 -12.16 8.04 -14.68
N PRO A 29 -12.90 7.73 -13.61
CA PRO A 29 -14.18 7.02 -13.72
C PRO A 29 -15.30 7.87 -14.35
N THR A 30 -15.12 9.17 -14.51
CA THR A 30 -16.11 10.11 -15.07
C THR A 30 -15.93 10.33 -16.57
N THR A 31 -14.70 10.20 -17.08
CA THR A 31 -14.37 10.41 -18.50
C THR A 31 -13.91 9.14 -19.20
N GLY A 32 -13.42 8.13 -18.46
CA GLY A 32 -12.80 6.93 -19.02
C GLY A 32 -11.37 7.16 -19.53
N GLU A 33 -10.80 8.34 -19.36
CA GLU A 33 -9.45 8.66 -19.84
C GLU A 33 -8.37 8.30 -18.83
N VAL A 34 -7.19 7.93 -19.32
CA VAL A 34 -6.02 7.66 -18.48
C VAL A 34 -5.38 8.99 -18.06
N TYR A 35 -5.24 9.22 -16.75
CA TYR A 35 -4.61 10.43 -16.21
C TYR A 35 -3.27 10.17 -15.48
N ALA A 36 -2.99 8.93 -15.12
CA ALA A 36 -1.73 8.53 -14.50
C ALA A 36 -1.39 7.06 -14.80
N SER A 37 -0.14 6.68 -14.54
CA SER A 37 0.33 5.31 -14.50
C SER A 37 0.83 4.98 -13.11
N SER A 38 0.45 3.82 -12.58
CA SER A 38 0.85 3.35 -11.25
C SER A 38 1.64 2.05 -11.34
N PRO A 39 2.72 1.86 -10.57
CA PRO A 39 3.43 0.61 -10.52
C PRO A 39 2.51 -0.49 -10.00
N LEU A 40 2.52 -1.65 -10.67
CA LEU A 40 1.78 -2.82 -10.20
C LEU A 40 2.40 -3.26 -8.86
N SER A 41 1.64 -3.10 -7.79
CA SER A 41 2.03 -3.65 -6.49
C SER A 41 2.04 -5.18 -6.61
N GLY A 42 3.23 -5.77 -6.62
CA GLY A 42 3.44 -7.20 -6.77
C GLY A 42 4.09 -7.86 -5.55
N ARG A 43 4.03 -9.21 -5.51
CA ARG A 43 4.44 -10.03 -4.36
C ARG A 43 5.83 -9.76 -3.84
N GLN A 44 6.71 -9.43 -4.77
CA GLN A 44 8.11 -9.14 -4.50
C GLN A 44 8.34 -7.74 -3.91
N THR A 45 7.43 -6.79 -4.14
CA THR A 45 7.50 -5.42 -3.62
C THR A 45 7.16 -5.39 -2.13
N TRP A 46 6.14 -6.14 -1.68
CA TRP A 46 5.77 -6.18 -0.26
C TRP A 46 6.64 -7.11 0.59
N THR A 47 7.04 -8.29 0.12
CA THR A 47 7.69 -9.31 0.97
C THR A 47 9.06 -8.91 1.53
N ARG A 48 9.79 -7.97 0.91
CA ARG A 48 11.11 -7.55 1.43
C ARG A 48 11.03 -6.53 2.58
N ARG A 49 9.98 -5.70 2.60
CA ARG A 49 9.83 -4.59 3.55
C ARG A 49 8.78 -4.91 4.61
N TRP A 50 7.68 -5.55 4.22
CA TRP A 50 6.68 -6.12 5.12
C TRP A 50 7.15 -7.47 5.68
N GLN A 51 8.18 -7.45 6.51
CA GLN A 51 8.31 -8.50 7.51
C GLN A 51 7.25 -8.19 8.58
N PRO A 52 6.33 -9.10 8.91
CA PRO A 52 5.61 -8.95 10.16
C PRO A 52 6.70 -9.01 11.22
N ARG A 53 7.07 -7.86 11.78
CA ARG A 53 7.61 -7.84 13.13
C ARG A 53 6.48 -8.47 13.92
N ARG A 54 6.58 -9.79 14.16
CA ARG A 54 5.73 -10.51 15.10
C ARG A 54 6.04 -9.93 16.46
N ARG A 55 5.55 -8.72 16.71
CA ARG A 55 5.36 -8.23 18.05
C ARG A 55 4.23 -9.12 18.58
N PRO A 56 4.47 -9.91 19.63
CA PRO A 56 3.36 -10.60 20.27
C PRO A 56 2.30 -9.53 20.54
N PHE A 57 1.04 -9.86 20.25
CA PHE A 57 -0.07 -9.03 20.69
C PHE A 57 -0.03 -9.06 22.21
N LEU A 58 0.61 -8.05 22.81
CA LEU A 58 0.67 -7.89 24.25
C LEU A 58 -0.69 -7.33 24.65
N CYS A 59 -1.39 -8.05 25.52
CA CYS A 59 -2.57 -7.50 26.17
C CYS A 59 -2.22 -6.14 26.78
N GLY A 60 -2.88 -5.06 26.34
CA GLY A 60 -2.60 -3.69 26.77
C GLY A 60 -1.88 -2.79 25.76
N ALA A 61 -1.33 -3.32 24.66
CA ALA A 61 -0.87 -2.52 23.53
C ALA A 61 -2.08 -2.18 22.63
N THR A 62 -2.66 -0.99 22.77
CA THR A 62 -3.86 -0.50 22.03
C THR A 62 -3.60 -0.48 20.50
N PRO A 63 -4.59 -0.66 19.56
CA PRO A 63 -5.99 -0.15 19.58
C PRO A 63 -7.07 -1.01 18.84
N PRO A 64 -8.35 -0.60 18.63
CA PRO A 64 -9.11 0.58 19.07
C PRO A 64 -10.28 0.25 20.02
N ARG A 65 -11.00 1.31 20.44
CA ARG A 65 -12.24 1.27 21.22
C ARG A 65 -13.26 0.26 20.66
N ALA A 66 -13.28 -0.93 21.22
CA ALA A 66 -14.45 -1.81 21.22
C ALA A 66 -14.71 -2.18 22.68
N PRO A 67 -15.93 -1.96 23.21
CA PRO A 67 -16.24 -2.36 24.57
C PRO A 67 -16.38 -3.89 24.62
N GLY A 68 -15.60 -4.53 25.47
CA GLY A 68 -15.94 -5.84 26.02
C GLY A 68 -15.15 -7.01 25.45
N ARG A 69 -13.96 -7.24 26.03
CA ARG A 69 -13.60 -8.43 26.83
C ARG A 69 -12.09 -8.35 27.09
N GLY A 70 -11.74 -8.11 28.36
CA GLY A 70 -10.35 -8.09 28.82
C GLY A 70 -9.74 -9.49 28.79
N CYS A 71 -8.41 -9.55 28.69
CA CYS A 71 -7.64 -10.78 28.73
C CYS A 71 -7.81 -11.48 30.09
N SER A 72 -7.89 -12.81 30.05
CA SER A 72 -7.79 -13.67 31.24
C SER A 72 -6.35 -13.76 31.75
#